data_AF-A0A836W4B8-F1
#
_entry.id   AF-A0A836W4B8-F1
#
_cell.length_a   1.000
_cell.length_b   1.000
_cell.length_c   1.000
_cell.angle_alpha   90.00
_cell.angle_beta   90.00
_cell.angle_gamma   90.00
#
_symmetry.space_group_name_H-M   'P 1'
#
loop_
_entity.id
_entity.type
_entity.pdbx_description
1 polymer ?
#
loop_
_entity_poly.entity_id
_entity_poly.type
_entity_poly.pdbx_seq_one_letter_code
_entity_poly.pdbx_strand_id
1 'polypeptide(L)' 'MRSTFSTRSPEATMAIGKDLASSLKSGDVVALFGELGSGKTTFIRGICQFFSIPQWVKSPS' A
#
# COMPACT_ATOMS: atom_id res chain seq x y z
N MET A 1 -11.18 -4.58 13.95
CA MET A 1 -10.01 -5.45 14.11
C MET A 1 -8.76 -4.60 13.90
N ARG A 2 -7.72 -4.74 14.73
CA ARG A 2 -6.46 -3.99 14.60
C ARG A 2 -5.34 -4.99 14.38
N SER A 3 -4.58 -4.81 13.31
CA SER A 3 -3.41 -5.63 12.96
C SER A 3 -2.16 -4.76 12.99
N THR A 4 -1.01 -5.34 13.30
CA THR A 4 0.28 -4.62 13.35
C THR A 4 1.35 -5.47 12.70
N PHE A 5 2.13 -4.84 11.83
CA PHE A 5 3.19 -5.48 11.05
C PHE A 5 4.47 -4.64 11.18
N SER A 6 5.63 -5.30 11.12
CA SER A 6 6.92 -4.64 11.07
C SER A 6 7.67 -5.15 9.85
N THR A 7 8.12 -4.24 9.00
CA THR A 7 8.88 -4.55 7.78
C THR A 7 10.28 -3.95 7.86
N ARG A 8 11.23 -4.59 7.18
CA ARG A 8 12.62 -4.13 7.08
C ARG A 8 13.06 -3.88 5.64
N SER A 9 12.15 -3.98 4.68
CA SER A 9 12.42 -3.70 3.28
C SER A 9 11.20 -3.12 2.57
N PRO A 10 11.39 -2.37 1.46
CA PRO A 10 10.31 -1.89 0.62
C PRO A 10 9.43 -3.01 0.06
N GLU A 11 10.01 -4.14 -0.32
CA GLU A 11 9.33 -5.29 -0.91
C GLU A 11 8.38 -5.93 0.11
N ALA A 12 8.80 -6.05 1.37
CA ALA A 12 7.94 -6.52 2.45
C ALA A 12 6.78 -5.56 2.70
N THR A 13 7.00 -4.24 2.64
CA THR A 13 5.92 -3.24 2.76
C THR A 13 4.94 -3.32 1.59
N MET A 14 5.43 -3.56 0.37
CA MET A 14 4.59 -3.79 -0.81
C MET A 14 3.77 -5.08 -0.68
N ALA A 15 4.35 -6.15 -0.14
CA ALA A 15 3.63 -7.40 0.08
C ALA A 15 2.42 -7.19 1.01
N ILE A 16 2.57 -6.43 2.10
CA ILE A 16 1.44 -6.09 2.98
C ILE A 16 0.38 -5.26 2.23
N GLY A 17 0.80 -4.30 1.41
CA GLY A 17 -0.13 -3.53 0.57
C GLY A 17 -0.93 -4.41 -0.38
N LYS A 18 -0.27 -5.41 -0.99
CA LYS A 18 -0.89 -6.39 -1.87
C LYS A 18 -1.89 -7.28 -1.11
N ASP A 19 -1.54 -7.72 0.08
CA ASP A 19 -2.41 -8.54 0.93
C ASP A 19 -3.66 -7.75 1.35
N LEU A 20 -3.51 -6.49 1.75
CA LEU A 20 -4.64 -5.61 2.03
C LEU A 20 -5.55 -5.49 0.80
N ALA A 21 -4.97 -5.24 -0.38
CA ALA A 21 -5.72 -5.08 -1.61
C ALA A 21 -6.58 -6.28 -1.97
N SER A 22 -6.15 -7.50 -1.64
CA SER A 22 -6.92 -8.73 -1.86
C SER A 22 -8.24 -8.80 -1.09
N SER A 23 -8.35 -8.02 0.00
CA SER A 23 -9.55 -7.93 0.84
C SER A 23 -10.47 -6.76 0.50
N LEU A 24 -10.01 -5.81 -0.33
CA LEU A 24 -10.76 -4.62 -0.70
C LEU A 24 -11.87 -4.94 -1.71
N LYS A 25 -12.96 -4.21 -1.62
CA LYS A 25 -14.12 -4.29 -2.51
C LYS A 25 -14.37 -2.94 -3.19
N SER A 26 -15.13 -2.97 -4.29
CA SER A 26 -15.57 -1.75 -4.96
C SER A 26 -16.34 -0.86 -3.99
N GLY A 27 -15.95 0.41 -3.90
CA GLY A 27 -16.52 1.40 -2.99
C GLY A 27 -15.74 1.60 -1.69
N ASP A 28 -14.75 0.75 -1.38
CA ASP A 28 -13.90 0.94 -0.21
C ASP A 28 -13.00 2.17 -0.36
N VAL A 29 -12.80 2.90 0.74
CA VAL A 29 -11.89 4.05 0.83
C VAL A 29 -10.83 3.74 1.87
N VAL A 30 -9.56 3.79 1.46
CA VAL A 30 -8.40 3.54 2.34
C VAL A 30 -7.65 4.84 2.56
N ALA A 31 -7.55 5.29 3.82
CA ALA A 31 -6.76 6.44 4.22
C ALA A 31 -5.39 6.00 4.75
N LEU A 32 -4.31 6.61 4.23
CA LEU A 32 -2.94 6.35 4.68
C LEU A 32 -2.39 7.56 5.45
N PHE A 33 -1.86 7.33 6.65
CA PHE A 33 -1.28 8.36 7.50
C PHE A 33 0.18 8.04 7.85
N GLY A 34 1.00 9.08 8.01
CA GLY A 34 2.38 8.99 8.43
C GLY A 34 3.25 10.07 7.83
N GLU A 35 4.44 10.26 8.41
CA GLU A 35 5.40 11.30 8.02
C GLU A 35 5.96 11.13 6.60
N LEU A 36 6.59 12.19 6.07
CA LEU A 36 7.33 12.09 4.82
C LEU A 36 8.40 10.99 4.90
N GLY A 37 8.51 10.17 3.86
CA GLY A 37 9.45 9.04 3.85
C GLY A 37 9.01 7.81 4.66
N SER A 38 7.83 7.82 5.30
CA SER A 38 7.35 6.68 6.11
C SER A 38 6.97 5.42 5.31
N GLY A 39 7.10 5.44 3.97
CA GLY A 39 6.80 4.30 3.12
C GLY A 39 5.36 4.23 2.57
N LYS A 40 4.53 5.27 2.74
CA LYS A 40 3.16 5.33 2.18
C LYS A 40 3.09 4.99 0.68
N THR A 41 3.93 5.63 -0.14
CA THR A 41 3.96 5.37 -1.59
C THR A 41 4.39 3.93 -1.90
N THR A 42 5.34 3.38 -1.14
CA THR A 42 5.75 1.98 -1.25
C THR A 42 4.59 1.03 -0.95
N PHE A 43 3.82 1.31 0.10
CA PHE A 43 2.62 0.54 0.43
C PHE A 43 1.57 0.60 -0.68
N ILE A 44 1.28 1.80 -1.21
CA ILE A 44 0.32 2.00 -2.32
C ILE A 44 0.77 1.24 -3.57
N ARG A 45 2.07 1.19 -3.88
CA ARG A 45 2.58 0.39 -5.01
C ARG A 45 2.21 -1.09 -4.91
N GLY A 46 2.25 -1.65 -3.70
CA GLY A 46 1.79 -3.02 -3.44
C GLY A 46 0.30 -3.22 -3.78
N ILE A 47 -0.54 -2.25 -3.37
CA ILE A 47 -1.97 -2.24 -3.71
C ILE A 47 -2.18 -2.17 -5.23
N CYS A 48 -1.53 -1.22 -5.90
CA CYS A 48 -1.67 -1.04 -7.34
C CYS A 48 -1.20 -2.27 -8.13
N GLN A 49 -0.13 -2.93 -7.66
CA GLN A 49 0.37 -4.16 -8.27
C GLN A 49 -0.65 -5.31 -8.17
N PHE A 50 -1.41 -5.42 -7.08
CA PHE A 50 -2.48 -6.41 -6.96
C PHE A 50 -3.54 -6.23 -8.07
N PHE A 51 -3.95 -4.99 -8.30
CA PHE A 51 -4.94 -4.64 -9.34
C PHE A 51 -4.35 -4.57 -10.77
N SER A 52 -3.10 -5.01 -10.97
CA SER A 52 -2.42 -4.99 -12.27
C SER A 52 -2.38 -3.59 -12.91
N ILE A 53 -2.31 -2.53 -12.09
CA ILE A 53 -2.27 -1.15 -12.58
C ILE A 53 -0.87 -0.88 -13.15
N PRO A 54 -0.73 -0.61 -14.46
CA PRO A 54 0.57 -0.58 -15.15
C PRO A 54 1.36 0.74 -14.95
N GLN A 55 0.93 1.61 -14.03
CA GLN A 55 1.45 2.98 -13.92
C GLN A 55 2.45 3.15 -12.78
N TRP A 56 3.43 4.02 -13.00
CA TRP A 56 4.41 4.42 -12.01
C TRP A 56 3.71 5.25 -10.91
N VAL A 57 3.33 4.61 -9.80
CA VAL A 57 2.76 5.32 -8.64
C VAL A 57 3.82 6.27 -8.09
N LYS A 58 3.60 7.56 -8.33
CA LYS A 58 4.37 8.66 -7.77
C LYS A 58 3.58 9.27 -6.62
N SER A 59 4.29 9.86 -5.66
CA SER A 59 3.62 10.72 -4.70
C SER A 59 2.97 11.86 -5.48
N PRO A 60 1.66 12.10 -5.34
CA PRO A 60 1.11 13.39 -5.73
C PRO A 60 1.75 14.42 -4.81
N SER A 61 2.53 15.33 -5.37
CA SER A 61 2.99 16.53 -4.65
C SER A 61 1.85 17.52 -4.53
#